data_AF-A0A529R3G4-F1
#
_entry.id   AF-A0A529R3G4-F1
#
_cell.length_a   1.000
_cell.length_b   1.000
_cell.length_c   1.000
_cell.angle_alpha   90.00
_cell.angle_beta   90.00
_cell.angle_gamma   90.00
#
_symmetry.space_group_name_H-M   'P 1'
#
loop_
_entity.id
_entity.type
_entity.pdbx_description
1 polymer ?
#
loop_
_entity_poly.entity_id
_entity_poly.type
_entity_poly.pdbx_seq_one_letter_code
_entity_poly.pdbx_strand_id
1 'polypeptide(L)'
;MTKPFYLSPILNSPYLAPTRHHALSEDGQPLEHPPIEGRRRSKYVTPVPRARKARGKGDREQQDFGFERAADGQAYNPTPIINEIRGHLEAWRSLPNPNDWGVTPTTQRLLQHWRHHDFQSARPFFCQVEAVETAIWLTEVARGRRQYAHIFRHLEEANTGANPELFRLALK
;
A
#
# COMPACT_ATOMS: atom_id res chain seq x y z
N MET A 1 -31.21 0.20 13.07
CA MET A 1 -30.65 -1.02 12.46
C MET A 1 -29.16 -1.06 12.76
N THR A 2 -28.61 -2.20 13.13
CA THR A 2 -27.19 -2.32 13.53
C THR A 2 -26.31 -2.38 12.29
N LYS A 3 -25.36 -1.45 12.16
CA LYS A 3 -24.52 -1.35 10.96
C LYS A 3 -23.66 -2.61 10.82
N PRO A 4 -23.55 -3.21 9.61
CA PRO A 4 -22.76 -4.43 9.37
C PRO A 4 -21.30 -4.33 9.87
N PHE A 5 -20.71 -3.14 9.75
CA PHE A 5 -19.37 -2.83 10.25
C PHE A 5 -19.19 -3.11 11.74
N TYR A 6 -20.15 -2.72 12.59
CA TYR A 6 -20.01 -2.87 14.05
C TYR A 6 -20.24 -4.30 14.54
N LEU A 7 -20.94 -5.12 13.74
CA LEU A 7 -21.12 -6.54 14.03
C LEU A 7 -19.83 -7.34 13.77
N SER A 8 -19.13 -7.02 12.68
CA SER A 8 -17.91 -7.72 12.26
C SER A 8 -16.83 -6.71 11.84
N PRO A 9 -16.18 -6.01 12.79
CA PRO A 9 -15.22 -4.97 12.47
C PRO A 9 -13.96 -5.52 11.79
N ILE A 10 -13.55 -6.75 12.14
CA ILE A 10 -12.36 -7.43 11.61
C ILE A 10 -12.81 -8.46 10.57
N LEU A 11 -12.37 -8.28 9.31
CA LEU A 11 -12.75 -9.14 8.18
C LEU A 11 -11.65 -10.11 7.74
N ASN A 12 -10.37 -9.77 7.98
CA ASN A 12 -9.23 -10.50 7.43
C ASN A 12 -8.30 -10.98 8.54
N SER A 13 -7.60 -12.08 8.27
CA SER A 13 -6.48 -12.52 9.09
C SER A 13 -5.29 -11.56 8.93
N PRO A 14 -4.52 -11.27 10.00
CA PRO A 14 -3.28 -10.49 9.90
C PRO A 14 -2.13 -11.25 9.21
N TYR A 15 -2.27 -12.56 9.02
CA TYR A 15 -1.24 -13.44 8.45
C TYR A 15 -1.45 -13.81 6.98
N LEU A 16 -2.61 -13.46 6.41
CA LEU A 16 -2.95 -13.75 5.01
C LEU A 16 -3.19 -12.46 4.25
N ALA A 17 -3.09 -12.55 2.91
CA ALA A 17 -3.44 -11.44 2.05
C ALA A 17 -4.92 -11.02 2.28
N PRO A 18 -5.23 -9.71 2.40
CA PRO A 18 -6.60 -9.25 2.59
C PRO A 18 -7.49 -9.66 1.41
N THR A 19 -8.58 -10.36 1.70
CA THR A 19 -9.52 -10.85 0.69
C THR A 19 -10.81 -10.03 0.64
N ARG A 20 -11.08 -9.21 1.66
CA ARG A 20 -12.30 -8.40 1.76
C ARG A 20 -12.02 -7.04 2.39
N HIS A 21 -12.90 -6.08 2.17
CA HIS A 21 -12.87 -4.81 2.87
C HIS A 21 -14.29 -4.24 3.07
N HIS A 22 -14.45 -3.42 4.10
CA HIS A 22 -15.72 -2.72 4.34
C HIS A 22 -15.96 -1.67 3.25
N ALA A 23 -17.22 -1.52 2.85
CA ALA A 23 -17.65 -0.43 1.98
C ALA A 23 -17.56 0.89 2.76
N LEU A 24 -16.76 1.83 2.24
CA LEU A 24 -16.56 3.15 2.84
C LEU A 24 -17.04 4.22 1.86
N SER A 25 -17.58 5.32 2.38
CA SER A 25 -17.86 6.53 1.57
C SER A 25 -16.55 7.20 1.17
N GLU A 26 -16.63 8.22 0.29
CA GLU A 26 -15.47 9.02 -0.10
C GLU A 26 -14.75 9.67 1.08
N ASP A 27 -15.50 10.02 2.13
CA ASP A 27 -14.98 10.59 3.39
C ASP A 27 -14.43 9.51 4.35
N GLY A 28 -14.36 8.24 3.92
CA GLY A 28 -13.86 7.13 4.72
C GLY A 28 -14.85 6.58 5.76
N GLN A 29 -16.12 7.00 5.73
CA GLN A 29 -17.13 6.55 6.69
C GLN A 29 -17.72 5.18 6.31
N PRO A 30 -17.90 4.24 7.27
CA PRO A 30 -18.53 2.94 6.98
C PRO A 30 -19.96 3.08 6.47
N LEU A 31 -20.22 2.46 5.32
CA LEU A 31 -21.55 2.38 4.71
C LEU A 31 -22.32 1.16 5.24
N GLU A 32 -23.64 1.18 5.09
CA GLU A 32 -24.52 0.06 5.45
C GLU A 32 -24.60 -0.99 4.33
N HIS A 33 -23.45 -1.38 3.80
CA HIS A 33 -23.34 -2.40 2.76
C HIS A 33 -22.58 -3.63 3.27
N PRO A 34 -22.81 -4.81 2.68
CA PRO A 34 -21.99 -5.97 2.96
C PRO A 34 -20.52 -5.73 2.58
N PRO A 35 -19.56 -6.46 3.18
CA PRO A 35 -18.16 -6.41 2.79
C PRO A 35 -17.95 -6.68 1.29
N ILE A 36 -17.05 -5.92 0.68
CA ILE A 36 -16.68 -6.03 -0.72
C ILE A 36 -15.53 -7.02 -0.85
N GLU A 37 -15.54 -7.84 -1.90
CA GLU A 37 -14.47 -8.78 -2.22
C GLU A 37 -13.23 -8.05 -2.79
N GLY A 38 -12.06 -8.60 -2.47
CA GLY A 38 -10.77 -8.07 -2.84
C GLY A 38 -10.14 -7.16 -1.80
N ARG A 39 -8.84 -6.89 -2.02
CA ARG A 39 -8.04 -5.96 -1.21
C ARG A 39 -8.45 -4.52 -1.49
N ARG A 40 -8.65 -3.73 -0.43
CA ARG A 40 -8.89 -2.28 -0.57
C ARG A 40 -7.71 -1.61 -1.29
N ARG A 41 -7.99 -0.87 -2.36
CA ARG A 41 -6.99 -0.04 -3.04
C ARG A 41 -6.43 1.01 -2.09
N SER A 42 -5.14 1.34 -2.26
CA SER A 42 -4.54 2.47 -1.57
C SER A 42 -5.19 3.75 -2.07
N LYS A 43 -5.70 4.56 -1.15
CA LYS A 43 -6.28 5.89 -1.41
C LYS A 43 -5.91 6.79 -0.25
N TYR A 44 -5.50 8.01 -0.55
CA TYR A 44 -5.34 9.06 0.45
C TYR A 44 -6.72 9.67 0.70
N VAL A 45 -7.18 9.60 1.94
CA VAL A 45 -8.45 10.19 2.38
C VAL A 45 -8.11 11.07 3.55
N THR A 46 -8.15 12.39 3.37
CA THR A 46 -8.01 13.34 4.47
C THR A 46 -9.27 13.21 5.34
N PRO A 47 -9.19 12.70 6.57
CA PRO A 47 -10.35 12.59 7.42
C PRO A 47 -10.63 13.98 7.97
N VAL A 48 -11.31 14.82 7.20
CA VAL A 48 -11.75 16.12 7.70
C VAL A 48 -13.02 15.91 8.50
N PRO A 49 -13.00 16.12 9.84
CA PRO A 49 -14.21 15.97 10.62
C PRO A 49 -15.22 17.02 10.16
N ARG A 50 -16.41 16.59 9.73
CA ARG A 50 -17.48 17.53 9.39
C ARG A 50 -17.78 18.39 10.63
N ALA A 51 -17.74 19.70 10.48
CA ALA A 51 -18.00 20.63 11.57
C ALA A 51 -19.38 20.34 12.18
N ARG A 52 -19.43 20.10 13.48
CA ARG A 52 -20.63 19.63 14.20
C ARG A 52 -21.78 20.65 14.24
N LYS A 53 -21.55 21.88 13.74
CA LYS A 53 -22.55 22.95 13.63
C LYS A 53 -22.29 23.76 12.35
N ALA A 54 -23.00 23.47 11.26
CA ALA A 54 -23.11 24.40 10.15
C ALA A 54 -24.21 25.44 10.50
N ARG A 55 -23.84 26.52 11.18
CA ARG A 55 -24.65 27.74 11.21
C ARG A 55 -24.05 28.72 10.21
N GLY A 56 -24.77 28.94 9.11
CA GLY A 56 -24.50 30.01 8.14
C GLY A 56 -23.82 29.54 6.87
N LYS A 57 -24.45 29.85 5.72
CA LYS A 57 -23.83 29.83 4.39
C LYS A 57 -22.59 30.72 4.40
N GLY A 58 -21.44 30.09 4.40
CA GLY A 58 -20.14 30.72 4.29
C GLY A 58 -19.17 29.57 4.07
N ASP A 59 -18.98 29.24 2.80
CA ASP A 59 -18.06 28.23 2.31
C ASP A 59 -16.63 28.69 2.68
N ARG A 60 -16.26 28.49 3.94
CA ARG A 60 -14.88 28.60 4.37
C ARG A 60 -14.26 27.29 3.93
N GLU A 61 -13.62 27.33 2.76
CA GLU A 61 -12.59 26.39 2.36
C GLU A 61 -11.80 26.01 3.60
N GLN A 62 -12.05 24.78 4.07
CA GLN A 62 -11.29 24.19 5.14
C GLN A 62 -9.85 24.17 4.64
N GLN A 63 -9.00 25.00 5.25
CA GLN A 63 -7.58 25.02 4.96
C GLN A 63 -7.07 23.60 5.06
N ASP A 64 -6.71 23.05 3.89
CA ASP A 64 -5.98 21.81 3.79
C ASP A 64 -4.74 21.95 4.69
N PHE A 65 -4.63 21.07 5.68
CA PHE A 65 -3.49 21.04 6.60
C PHE A 65 -2.29 20.46 5.85
N GLY A 66 -1.74 21.23 4.92
CA GLY A 66 -0.31 21.36 4.64
C GLY A 66 0.49 20.10 4.33
N PHE A 67 -0.14 18.96 4.03
CA PHE A 67 0.53 17.78 3.49
C PHE A 67 0.50 17.75 1.96
N GLU A 68 -0.34 18.57 1.32
CA GLU A 68 -0.48 18.61 -0.15
C GLU A 68 0.48 19.57 -0.85
N ARG A 69 1.26 20.38 -0.14
CA ARG A 69 2.21 21.31 -0.76
C ARG A 69 3.64 20.80 -0.67
N ALA A 70 4.09 20.12 -1.71
CA ALA A 70 5.45 20.37 -2.17
C ALA A 70 5.57 21.89 -2.43
N ALA A 71 6.78 22.46 -2.24
CA ALA A 71 7.01 23.91 -2.27
C ALA A 71 6.56 24.62 -3.57
N ASP A 72 6.17 23.86 -4.60
CA ASP A 72 5.74 24.26 -5.93
C ASP A 72 4.22 24.09 -6.19
N GLY A 73 3.42 23.63 -5.22
CA GLY A 73 1.95 23.54 -5.35
C GLY A 73 1.42 22.31 -6.08
N GLN A 74 2.25 21.30 -6.35
CA GLN A 74 1.79 20.02 -6.90
C GLN A 74 1.48 19.03 -5.78
N ALA A 75 0.25 18.50 -5.75
CA ALA A 75 -0.16 17.47 -4.81
C ALA A 75 0.57 16.15 -5.11
N TYR A 76 1.56 15.80 -4.29
CA TYR A 76 2.23 14.50 -4.37
C TYR A 76 1.26 13.39 -3.93
N ASN A 77 0.67 12.69 -4.89
CA ASN A 77 -0.21 11.56 -4.61
C ASN A 77 0.49 10.22 -4.92
N PRO A 78 1.07 9.52 -3.93
CA PRO A 78 1.78 8.25 -4.15
C PRO A 78 0.83 7.07 -4.42
N THR A 79 -0.48 7.25 -4.32
CA THR A 79 -1.45 6.14 -4.39
C THR A 79 -1.46 5.37 -5.70
N PRO A 80 -1.25 5.97 -6.91
CA PRO A 80 -1.23 5.21 -8.15
C PRO A 80 -0.10 4.19 -8.18
N ILE A 81 1.12 4.61 -7.83
CA ILE A 81 2.31 3.76 -7.86
C ILE A 81 2.25 2.66 -6.79
N ILE A 82 1.69 2.95 -5.61
CA ILE A 82 1.46 1.92 -4.59
C ILE A 82 0.55 0.80 -5.13
N ASN A 83 -0.54 1.16 -5.80
CA ASN A 83 -1.46 0.16 -6.34
C ASN A 83 -0.84 -0.63 -7.50
N GLU A 84 -0.03 0.02 -8.34
CA GLU A 84 0.72 -0.62 -9.41
C GLU A 84 1.73 -1.65 -8.86
N ILE A 85 2.59 -1.26 -7.92
CA ILE A 85 3.57 -2.15 -7.30
C ILE A 85 2.88 -3.36 -6.65
N ARG A 86 1.74 -3.14 -5.98
CA ARG A 86 0.95 -4.25 -5.39
C ARG A 86 0.48 -5.24 -6.45
N GLY A 87 0.04 -4.76 -7.62
CA GLY A 87 -0.34 -5.62 -8.74
C GLY A 87 0.84 -6.42 -9.29
N HIS A 88 2.01 -5.80 -9.42
CA HIS A 88 3.23 -6.50 -9.83
C HIS A 88 3.66 -7.56 -8.81
N LEU A 89 3.58 -7.27 -7.51
CA LEU A 89 3.89 -8.24 -6.46
C LEU A 89 2.92 -9.41 -6.46
N GLU A 90 1.63 -9.17 -6.66
CA GLU A 90 0.62 -10.22 -6.79
C GLU A 90 0.92 -11.16 -7.96
N ALA A 91 1.21 -10.59 -9.15
CA ALA A 91 1.59 -11.36 -10.32
C ALA A 91 2.93 -12.10 -10.14
N TRP A 92 3.89 -11.50 -9.42
CA TRP A 92 5.18 -12.13 -9.15
C TRP A 92 5.08 -13.28 -8.13
N ARG A 93 4.21 -13.15 -7.12
CA ARG A 93 3.93 -14.23 -6.15
C ARG A 93 3.22 -15.43 -6.77
N SER A 94 2.42 -15.21 -7.82
CA SER A 94 1.66 -16.30 -8.47
C SER A 94 2.52 -17.17 -9.40
N LEU A 95 3.79 -16.80 -9.62
CA LEU A 95 4.73 -17.61 -10.40
C LEU A 95 5.04 -18.94 -9.68
N PRO A 96 4.70 -20.10 -10.28
CA PRO A 96 4.78 -21.40 -9.61
C PRO A 96 6.22 -21.90 -9.49
N ASN A 97 7.08 -21.58 -10.46
CA ASN A 97 8.46 -22.05 -10.52
C ASN A 97 9.41 -21.03 -9.86
N PRO A 98 10.17 -21.43 -8.83
CA PRO A 98 11.11 -20.54 -8.16
C PRO A 98 12.19 -19.94 -9.06
N ASN A 99 12.54 -20.63 -10.16
CA ASN A 99 13.54 -20.12 -11.11
C ASN A 99 13.03 -18.91 -11.92
N ASP A 100 11.72 -18.75 -12.03
CA ASP A 100 11.10 -17.65 -12.78
C ASP A 100 10.94 -16.38 -11.93
N TRP A 101 11.27 -16.46 -10.63
CA TRP A 101 11.16 -15.31 -9.72
C TRP A 101 12.16 -14.21 -10.06
N GLY A 102 13.26 -14.51 -10.77
CA GLY A 102 14.24 -13.51 -11.19
C GLY A 102 14.98 -12.85 -10.03
N VAL A 103 15.23 -13.61 -8.96
CA VAL A 103 15.98 -13.19 -7.77
C VAL A 103 17.31 -13.96 -7.66
N THR A 104 18.21 -13.52 -6.80
CA THR A 104 19.47 -14.22 -6.52
C THR A 104 19.21 -15.59 -5.86
N PRO A 105 20.15 -16.56 -5.97
CA PRO A 105 19.99 -17.88 -5.36
C PRO A 105 19.77 -17.84 -3.84
N THR A 106 20.40 -16.89 -3.15
CA THR A 106 20.22 -16.69 -1.70
C THR A 106 18.80 -16.22 -1.38
N THR A 107 18.31 -15.20 -2.10
CA THR A 107 16.94 -14.69 -1.93
C THR A 107 15.90 -15.73 -2.33
N GLN A 108 16.14 -16.54 -3.37
CA GLN A 108 15.26 -17.64 -3.77
C GLN A 108 15.08 -18.67 -2.64
N ARG A 109 16.18 -19.10 -1.99
CA ARG A 109 16.12 -20.02 -0.84
C ARG A 109 15.35 -19.43 0.34
N LEU A 110 15.57 -18.14 0.63
CA LEU A 110 14.83 -17.42 1.67
C LEU A 110 13.33 -17.39 1.38
N LEU A 111 12.93 -17.03 0.16
CA LEU A 111 11.53 -16.97 -0.26
C LEU A 111 10.87 -18.35 -0.28
N GLN A 112 11.60 -19.40 -0.69
CA GLN A 112 11.12 -20.78 -0.62
C GLN A 112 10.78 -21.17 0.82
N HIS A 113 11.67 -20.85 1.77
CA HIS A 113 11.42 -21.07 3.18
C HIS A 113 10.20 -20.25 3.66
N TRP A 114 10.17 -18.94 3.48
CA TRP A 114 9.07 -18.11 3.99
C TRP A 114 7.70 -18.40 3.40
N ARG A 115 7.61 -18.81 2.13
CA ARG A 115 6.33 -19.08 1.47
C ARG A 115 5.73 -20.44 1.83
N HIS A 116 6.54 -21.41 2.25
CA HIS A 116 6.09 -22.80 2.46
C HIS A 116 6.35 -23.33 3.87
N HIS A 117 7.14 -22.64 4.67
CA HIS A 117 7.47 -23.09 6.01
C HIS A 117 6.28 -22.91 6.96
N ASP A 118 5.95 -23.97 7.69
CA ASP A 118 4.95 -23.91 8.75
C ASP A 118 5.60 -23.37 10.04
N PHE A 119 5.30 -22.11 10.36
CA PHE A 119 5.84 -21.46 11.55
C PHE A 119 5.12 -21.95 12.80
N GLN A 120 5.78 -22.79 13.60
CA GLN A 120 5.27 -23.27 14.89
C GLN A 120 5.31 -22.20 15.99
N SER A 121 6.05 -21.12 15.78
CA SER A 121 6.27 -20.04 16.76
C SER A 121 5.88 -18.68 16.17
N ALA A 122 6.68 -17.63 16.41
CA ALA A 122 6.39 -16.29 15.92
C ALA A 122 6.38 -16.24 14.38
N ARG A 123 5.17 -16.22 13.81
CA ARG A 123 4.94 -16.06 12.38
C ARG A 123 4.90 -14.56 12.02
N PRO A 124 5.59 -14.11 10.96
CA PRO A 124 5.51 -12.72 10.51
C PRO A 124 4.10 -12.38 10.00
N PHE A 125 3.66 -11.15 10.24
CA PHE A 125 2.43 -10.65 9.66
C PHE A 125 2.56 -10.52 8.14
N PHE A 126 1.44 -10.64 7.43
CA PHE A 126 1.42 -10.51 5.98
C PHE A 126 2.03 -9.18 5.51
N CYS A 127 1.75 -8.07 6.22
CA CYS A 127 2.31 -6.77 5.87
C CYS A 127 3.84 -6.71 6.01
N GLN A 128 4.43 -7.44 6.95
CA GLN A 128 5.88 -7.52 7.12
C GLN A 128 6.51 -8.29 5.98
N VAL A 129 5.92 -9.45 5.64
CA VAL A 129 6.36 -10.26 4.49
C VAL A 129 6.24 -9.44 3.20
N GLU A 130 5.11 -8.77 2.98
CA GLU A 130 4.90 -7.94 1.80
C GLU A 130 5.89 -6.78 1.71
N ALA A 131 6.24 -6.14 2.84
CA ALA A 131 7.23 -5.06 2.84
C ALA A 131 8.61 -5.57 2.39
N VAL A 132 9.05 -6.73 2.89
CA VAL A 132 10.33 -7.32 2.49
C VAL A 132 10.30 -7.79 1.03
N GLU A 133 9.20 -8.43 0.61
CA GLU A 133 9.00 -8.82 -0.79
C GLU A 133 9.00 -7.61 -1.73
N THR A 134 8.44 -6.48 -1.29
CA THR A 134 8.47 -5.21 -2.05
C THR A 134 9.91 -4.74 -2.24
N ALA A 135 10.72 -4.76 -1.18
CA ALA A 135 12.13 -4.38 -1.28
C ALA A 135 12.90 -5.31 -2.22
N ILE A 136 12.75 -6.63 -2.07
CA ILE A 136 13.37 -7.63 -2.97
C ILE A 136 12.95 -7.39 -4.42
N TRP A 137 11.66 -7.18 -4.65
CA TRP A 137 11.15 -6.97 -6.00
C TRP A 137 11.72 -5.69 -6.62
N LEU A 138 11.80 -4.59 -5.85
CA LEU A 138 12.38 -3.34 -6.33
C LEU A 138 13.89 -3.46 -6.60
N THR A 139 14.65 -4.21 -5.79
CA THR A 139 16.11 -4.25 -5.89
C THR A 139 16.63 -5.33 -6.84
N GLU A 140 16.00 -6.50 -6.89
CA GLU A 140 16.49 -7.65 -7.65
C GLU A 140 15.69 -7.90 -8.93
N VAL A 141 14.35 -7.73 -8.89
CA VAL A 141 13.48 -8.12 -10.01
C VAL A 141 13.26 -6.95 -10.97
N ALA A 142 12.85 -5.80 -10.44
CA ALA A 142 12.45 -4.66 -11.23
C ALA A 142 13.64 -3.80 -11.69
N ARG A 143 14.73 -3.81 -10.92
CA ARG A 143 15.91 -2.97 -11.16
C ARG A 143 16.49 -3.26 -12.55
N GLY A 144 16.77 -2.20 -13.30
CA GLY A 144 17.38 -2.28 -14.64
C GLY A 144 16.42 -2.70 -15.77
N ARG A 145 15.15 -3.06 -15.47
CA ARG A 145 14.17 -3.36 -16.52
C ARG A 145 13.47 -2.09 -17.00
N ARG A 146 13.54 -1.80 -18.30
CA ARG A 146 12.95 -0.60 -18.92
C ARG A 146 11.46 -0.44 -18.63
N GLN A 147 10.73 -1.54 -18.51
CA GLN A 147 9.28 -1.53 -18.22
C GLN A 147 8.92 -0.94 -16.85
N TYR A 148 9.85 -0.88 -15.90
CA TYR A 148 9.63 -0.35 -14.55
C TYR A 148 10.37 0.97 -14.32
N ALA A 149 10.95 1.57 -15.36
CA ALA A 149 11.77 2.77 -15.22
C ALA A 149 11.00 3.97 -14.67
N HIS A 150 9.69 4.06 -14.92
CA HIS A 150 8.85 5.13 -14.37
C HIS A 150 8.65 5.01 -12.86
N ILE A 151 8.59 3.79 -12.31
CA ILE A 151 8.53 3.56 -10.86
C ILE A 151 9.80 4.13 -10.21
N PHE A 152 10.97 3.84 -10.76
CA PHE A 152 12.24 4.36 -10.21
C PHE A 152 12.36 5.87 -10.36
N ARG A 153 11.93 6.44 -11.48
CA ARG A 153 11.91 7.90 -11.67
C ARG A 153 11.08 8.58 -10.60
N HIS A 154 9.88 8.07 -10.31
CA HIS A 154 9.05 8.60 -9.24
C HIS A 154 9.71 8.48 -7.86
N LEU A 155 10.36 7.35 -7.58
CA LEU A 155 11.09 7.15 -6.32
C LEU A 155 12.30 8.09 -6.21
N GLU A 156 12.99 8.39 -7.31
CA GLU A 156 14.12 9.33 -7.37
C GLU A 156 13.67 10.78 -7.17
N GLU A 157 12.56 11.18 -7.82
CA GLU A 157 11.92 12.49 -7.62
C GLU A 157 11.52 12.67 -6.15
N ALA A 158 10.89 11.66 -5.55
CA ALA A 158 10.52 11.67 -4.13
C ALA A 158 11.76 11.70 -3.21
N ASN A 159 12.82 10.99 -3.57
CA ASN A 159 14.08 10.99 -2.81
C ASN A 159 14.79 12.34 -2.87
N THR A 160 14.68 13.10 -3.96
CA THR A 160 15.36 14.40 -4.09
C THR A 160 14.92 15.38 -2.99
N GLY A 161 13.66 15.33 -2.58
CA GLY A 161 13.13 16.14 -1.49
C GLY A 161 13.59 15.71 -0.08
N ALA A 162 14.17 14.51 0.08
CA ALA A 162 14.52 13.94 1.39
C ALA A 162 16.01 13.62 1.56
N ASN A 163 16.66 13.07 0.52
CA ASN A 163 18.06 12.67 0.46
C ASN A 163 18.62 12.99 -0.94
N PRO A 164 19.11 14.22 -1.18
CA PRO A 164 19.70 14.57 -2.46
C PRO A 164 20.93 13.67 -2.76
N GLU A 165 21.16 13.40 -4.05
CA GLU A 165 22.34 12.71 -4.62
C GLU A 165 22.52 11.21 -4.31
N LEU A 166 21.77 10.65 -3.36
CA LEU A 166 21.88 9.22 -3.03
C LEU A 166 20.51 8.55 -3.05
N PHE A 167 20.33 7.60 -3.98
CA PHE A 167 19.14 6.77 -4.00
C PHE A 167 19.14 5.85 -2.77
N ARG A 168 18.21 6.12 -1.84
CA ARG A 168 18.01 5.31 -0.64
C ARG A 168 16.61 4.70 -0.69
N LEU A 169 16.51 3.43 -0.32
CA LEU A 169 15.24 2.76 -0.13
C LEU A 169 15.15 2.34 1.34
N ALA A 170 14.13 2.83 2.03
CA ALA A 170 13.86 2.49 3.43
C ALA A 170 12.41 2.00 3.57
N LEU A 171 12.22 1.00 4.41
CA LEU A 171 10.90 0.51 4.80
C LEU A 171 10.57 1.11 6.16
N LYS A 172 9.39 1.72 6.31
CA LYS A 172 8.89 2.29 7.57
C LYS A 172 7.56 1.67 7.96
#